data_AF-A0AAQ4QTN5-F1
#
_entry.id   AF-A0AAQ4QTN5-F1
#
_cell.length_a   1.000
_cell.length_b   1.000
_cell.length_c   1.000
_cell.angle_alpha   90.00
_cell.angle_beta   90.00
_cell.angle_gamma   90.00
#
_symmetry.space_group_name_H-M   'P 1'
#
loop_
_entity.id
_entity.type
_entity.pdbx_description
1 polymer ?
#
loop_
_entity_poly.entity_id
_entity_poly.type
_entity_poly.pdbx_seq_one_letter_code
_entity_poly.pdbx_strand_id
1 'polypeptide(L)'
;MSGRGKTGAGKARAKAKTRSSRAGLQFPVGRVHRHLRKGNYAQRVGAGAPVYLAAVLEYLTAEILELAGNAARDNKKTRIIPRHLQLAVRNDEELNKLLGGVTIAQGGAAAQEDREARQEQVELRAAPGEPNGSFKSHPSPSKRRILQP
;
A
#
# COMPACT_ATOMS: atom_id res chain seq x y z
N MET A 1 -9.79 -11.47 59.75
CA MET A 1 -10.01 -11.57 58.29
C MET A 1 -10.01 -10.16 57.70
N SER A 2 -8.89 -9.66 57.16
CA SER A 2 -8.85 -8.28 56.61
C SER A 2 -9.32 -8.28 55.16
N GLY A 3 -10.56 -7.85 54.94
CA GLY A 3 -11.09 -7.56 53.60
C GLY A 3 -10.32 -6.42 52.95
N ARG A 4 -9.52 -6.73 51.93
CA ARG A 4 -8.81 -5.74 51.13
C ARG A 4 -9.78 -5.16 50.10
N GLY A 5 -10.53 -4.15 50.54
CA GLY A 5 -11.34 -3.30 49.67
C GLY A 5 -10.51 -2.67 48.56
N LYS A 6 -11.07 -2.73 47.35
CA LYS A 6 -10.65 -2.13 46.09
C LYS A 6 -9.89 -0.82 46.30
N THR A 7 -8.58 -0.82 46.03
CA THR A 7 -7.71 0.37 46.09
C THR A 7 -8.23 1.46 45.16
N GLY A 8 -8.93 2.45 45.71
CA GLY A 8 -9.60 3.49 44.91
C GLY A 8 -9.41 4.93 45.39
N ALA A 9 -8.96 5.18 46.62
CA ALA A 9 -8.75 6.54 47.11
C ALA A 9 -7.48 6.59 47.95
N GLY A 10 -6.46 7.30 47.48
CA GLY A 10 -5.31 7.69 48.33
C GLY A 10 -3.90 7.29 47.88
N LYS A 11 -3.71 6.47 46.82
CA LYS A 11 -2.38 6.28 46.23
C LYS A 11 -2.20 7.18 45.02
N ALA A 12 -1.10 7.94 44.99
CA ALA A 12 -0.69 8.73 43.82
C ALA A 12 -0.84 7.89 42.55
N ARG A 13 -1.69 8.34 41.63
CA ARG A 13 -2.06 7.58 40.44
C ARG A 13 -0.79 7.42 39.60
N ALA A 14 -0.32 6.19 39.46
CA ALA A 14 0.83 5.89 38.61
C ALA A 14 0.63 6.47 37.20
N LYS A 15 1.71 6.94 36.56
CA LYS A 15 1.65 7.47 35.18
C LYS A 15 0.91 6.46 34.29
N ALA A 16 -0.18 6.90 33.69
CA ALA A 16 -1.01 6.04 32.87
C ALA A 16 -0.27 5.63 31.60
N LYS A 17 0.07 4.34 31.46
CA LYS A 17 0.55 3.78 30.18
C LYS A 17 -0.61 3.69 29.19
N THR A 18 -0.37 4.06 27.94
CA THR A 18 -1.39 3.97 26.89
C THR A 18 -1.63 2.51 26.50
N ARG A 19 -2.82 2.20 25.97
CA ARG A 19 -3.11 0.86 25.46
C ARG A 19 -2.19 0.46 24.30
N SER A 20 -1.81 1.41 23.44
CA SER A 20 -0.82 1.21 22.37
C SER A 20 0.55 0.80 22.93
N SER A 21 1.08 1.56 23.91
CA SER A 21 2.37 1.24 24.54
C SER A 21 2.37 -0.11 25.26
N ARG A 22 1.21 -0.56 25.77
CA ARG A 22 1.08 -1.89 26.40
C ARG A 22 1.01 -3.01 25.37
N ALA A 23 0.50 -2.73 24.19
CA ALA A 23 0.39 -3.68 23.08
C ALA A 23 1.62 -3.69 22.16
N GLY A 24 2.58 -2.77 22.35
CA GLY A 24 3.75 -2.64 21.47
C GLY A 24 3.43 -2.06 20.09
N LEU A 25 2.33 -1.32 19.95
CA LEU A 25 1.87 -0.78 18.67
C LEU A 25 2.15 0.72 18.55
N GLN A 26 2.55 1.18 17.38
CA GLN A 26 2.57 2.60 17.01
C GLN A 26 1.16 3.14 16.78
N PHE A 27 0.26 2.31 16.24
CA PHE A 27 -1.11 2.69 15.94
C PHE A 27 -1.94 2.93 17.22
N PRO A 28 -2.89 3.88 17.18
CA PRO A 28 -3.61 4.34 18.36
C PRO A 28 -4.78 3.42 18.74
N VAL A 29 -4.53 2.35 19.50
CA VAL A 29 -5.54 1.39 20.01
C VAL A 29 -6.74 2.11 20.65
N GLY A 30 -6.48 3.18 21.41
CA GLY A 30 -7.55 3.95 22.05
C GLY A 30 -8.50 4.64 21.07
N ARG A 31 -7.95 5.15 19.97
CA ARG A 31 -8.71 5.79 18.89
C ARG A 31 -9.49 4.74 18.11
N VAL A 32 -8.88 3.60 17.77
CA VAL A 32 -9.55 2.49 17.09
C VAL A 32 -10.76 2.01 17.91
N HIS A 33 -10.60 1.82 19.22
CA HIS A 33 -11.73 1.44 20.08
C HIS A 33 -12.90 2.43 20.01
N ARG A 34 -12.61 3.74 20.00
CA ARG A 34 -13.64 4.78 19.88
C ARG A 34 -14.35 4.72 18.53
N HIS A 35 -13.62 4.49 17.44
CA HIS A 35 -14.22 4.36 16.10
C HIS A 35 -15.12 3.12 16.00
N LEU A 36 -14.68 1.98 16.55
CA LEU A 36 -15.51 0.76 16.61
C LEU A 36 -16.83 0.99 17.39
N ARG A 37 -16.78 1.74 18.49
CA ARG A 37 -17.98 2.09 19.28
C ARG A 37 -18.89 3.08 18.56
N LYS A 38 -18.32 4.08 17.87
CA LYS A 38 -19.08 5.10 17.13
C LYS A 38 -19.70 4.54 15.83
N GLY A 39 -19.07 3.53 15.23
CA GLY A 39 -19.53 2.92 13.99
C GLY A 39 -20.74 1.99 14.14
N ASN A 40 -21.26 1.77 15.35
CA ASN A 40 -22.43 0.92 15.61
C ASN A 40 -22.35 -0.50 15.02
N TYR A 41 -21.14 -1.06 14.89
CA TYR A 41 -20.93 -2.40 14.32
C TYR A 41 -21.50 -3.52 15.21
N ALA A 42 -21.57 -3.30 16.53
CA ALA A 42 -22.16 -4.20 17.51
C ALA A 42 -22.51 -3.44 18.80
N GLN A 43 -23.44 -3.99 19.60
CA GLN A 43 -23.83 -3.40 20.89
C GLN A 43 -22.66 -3.33 21.89
N ARG A 44 -21.74 -4.29 21.83
CA ARG A 44 -20.55 -4.39 22.68
C ARG A 44 -19.31 -4.63 21.83
N VAL A 45 -18.19 -4.02 22.23
CA VAL A 45 -16.87 -4.22 21.62
C VAL A 45 -15.94 -4.75 22.69
N GLY A 46 -15.40 -5.95 22.48
CA GLY A 46 -14.44 -6.57 23.39
C GLY A 46 -13.13 -5.79 23.48
N ALA A 47 -12.43 -5.89 24.62
CA ALA A 47 -11.21 -5.11 24.86
C ALA A 47 -10.05 -5.46 23.91
N GLY A 48 -10.00 -6.70 23.41
CA GLY A 48 -8.97 -7.17 22.47
C GLY A 48 -9.21 -6.76 21.02
N ALA A 49 -10.48 -6.56 20.61
CA ALA A 49 -10.84 -6.18 19.24
C ALA A 49 -10.07 -4.93 18.71
N PRO A 50 -10.00 -3.80 19.44
CA PRO A 50 -9.24 -2.64 18.97
C PRO A 50 -7.73 -2.84 18.99
N VAL A 51 -7.20 -3.79 19.76
CA VAL A 51 -5.76 -4.11 19.75
C VAL A 51 -5.44 -4.87 18.47
N TYR A 52 -6.21 -5.93 18.19
CA TYR A 52 -6.03 -6.75 16.99
C TYR A 52 -6.19 -5.92 15.72
N LEU A 53 -7.27 -5.14 15.62
CA LEU A 53 -7.48 -4.29 14.45
C LEU A 53 -6.39 -3.22 14.30
N ALA A 54 -5.91 -2.61 15.39
CA ALA A 54 -4.80 -1.65 15.30
C ALA A 54 -3.52 -2.32 14.80
N ALA A 55 -3.22 -3.55 15.24
CA ALA A 55 -2.06 -4.31 14.78
C ALA A 55 -2.14 -4.65 13.28
N VAL A 56 -3.31 -5.10 12.81
CA VAL A 56 -3.51 -5.40 11.38
C VAL A 56 -3.38 -4.15 10.51
N LEU A 57 -3.96 -3.02 10.95
CA LEU A 57 -3.82 -1.75 10.24
C LEU A 57 -2.38 -1.25 10.21
N GLU A 58 -1.63 -1.42 11.30
CA GLU A 58 -0.21 -1.08 11.38
C GLU A 58 0.62 -1.94 10.43
N TYR A 59 0.37 -3.25 10.42
CA TYR A 59 1.04 -4.20 9.52
C TYR A 59 0.81 -3.86 8.05
N LEU A 60 -0.45 -3.70 7.62
CA LEU A 60 -0.77 -3.33 6.23
C LEU A 60 -0.18 -1.98 5.83
N THR A 61 -0.14 -1.01 6.76
CA THR A 61 0.48 0.29 6.51
C THR A 61 1.99 0.15 6.33
N ALA A 62 2.64 -0.66 7.16
CA ALA A 62 4.08 -0.91 7.06
C ALA A 62 4.44 -1.57 5.72
N GLU A 63 3.68 -2.58 5.30
CA GLU A 63 3.90 -3.29 4.03
C GLU A 63 3.81 -2.33 2.82
N ILE A 64 2.75 -1.53 2.76
CA ILE A 64 2.57 -0.55 1.68
C ILE A 64 3.70 0.50 1.69
N LEU A 65 4.12 0.97 2.87
CA LEU A 65 5.18 1.97 2.99
C LEU A 65 6.57 1.41 2.66
N GLU A 66 6.85 0.16 2.97
CA GLU A 66 8.08 -0.54 2.61
C GLU A 66 8.21 -0.59 1.07
N LEU A 67 7.21 -1.14 0.39
CA LEU A 67 7.18 -1.24 -1.06
C LEU A 67 7.18 0.14 -1.74
N ALA A 68 6.43 1.11 -1.22
CA ALA A 68 6.43 2.47 -1.76
C ALA A 68 7.75 3.21 -1.50
N GLY A 69 8.44 2.90 -0.40
CA GLY A 69 9.78 3.38 -0.10
C GLY A 69 10.80 2.85 -1.11
N ASN A 70 10.71 1.56 -1.45
CA ASN A 70 11.51 0.93 -2.51
C ASN A 70 11.24 1.58 -3.87
N ALA A 71 9.96 1.74 -4.25
CA ALA A 71 9.59 2.43 -5.48
C ALA A 71 10.07 3.90 -5.53
N ALA A 72 10.08 4.60 -4.39
CA ALA A 72 10.65 5.95 -4.30
C ALA A 72 12.15 5.95 -4.54
N ARG A 73 12.86 5.01 -3.91
CA ARG A 73 14.31 4.83 -4.03
C ARG A 73 14.71 4.49 -5.47
N ASP A 74 13.99 3.60 -6.13
CA ASP A 74 14.22 3.23 -7.54
C ASP A 74 14.05 4.43 -8.48
N ASN A 75 13.11 5.31 -8.17
CA ASN A 75 12.91 6.58 -8.86
C ASN A 75 13.88 7.69 -8.42
N LYS A 76 14.89 7.35 -7.63
CA LYS A 76 15.92 8.27 -7.09
C LYS A 76 15.30 9.43 -6.29
N LYS A 77 14.23 9.16 -5.54
CA LYS A 77 13.54 10.10 -4.66
C LYS A 77 13.63 9.63 -3.21
N THR A 78 13.72 10.58 -2.28
CA THR A 78 13.69 10.31 -0.83
C THR A 78 12.30 10.44 -0.22
N ARG A 79 11.33 10.99 -0.97
CA ARG A 79 9.95 11.23 -0.53
C ARG A 79 8.99 10.33 -1.29
N ILE A 80 8.12 9.65 -0.56
CA ILE A 80 6.98 8.91 -1.12
C ILE A 80 5.95 9.91 -1.65
N ILE A 81 5.50 9.68 -2.88
CA ILE A 81 4.42 10.43 -3.55
C ILE A 81 3.33 9.44 -4.02
N PRO A 82 2.13 9.90 -4.43
CA PRO A 82 1.05 8.99 -4.83
C PRO A 82 1.43 7.99 -5.94
N ARG A 83 2.32 8.37 -6.87
CA ARG A 83 2.86 7.45 -7.89
C ARG A 83 3.58 6.25 -7.27
N HIS A 84 4.34 6.43 -6.19
CA HIS A 84 5.06 5.34 -5.54
C HIS A 84 4.09 4.38 -4.84
N LEU A 85 3.03 4.91 -4.22
CA LEU A 85 1.95 4.10 -3.65
C LEU A 85 1.23 3.27 -4.72
N GLN A 86 0.93 3.88 -5.87
CA GLN A 86 0.31 3.17 -6.99
C GLN A 86 1.21 2.05 -7.52
N LEU A 87 2.50 2.30 -7.71
CA LEU A 87 3.44 1.28 -8.18
C LEU A 87 3.56 0.13 -7.18
N ALA A 88 3.70 0.43 -5.89
CA ALA A 88 3.75 -0.57 -4.82
C ALA A 88 2.49 -1.45 -4.81
N VAL A 89 1.31 -0.83 -4.81
CA VAL A 89 0.03 -1.56 -4.74
C VAL A 89 -0.26 -2.37 -5.99
N ARG A 90 0.05 -1.86 -7.19
CA ARG A 90 -0.31 -2.55 -8.45
C ARG A 90 0.69 -3.61 -8.88
N ASN A 91 1.93 -3.56 -8.39
CA ASN A 91 2.94 -4.56 -8.68
C ASN A 91 2.96 -5.71 -7.65
N ASP A 92 2.25 -5.56 -6.53
CA ASP A 92 2.07 -6.62 -5.54
C ASP A 92 0.70 -7.30 -5.73
N GLU A 93 0.68 -8.62 -5.83
CA GLU A 93 -0.54 -9.38 -6.16
C GLU A 93 -1.60 -9.28 -5.06
N GLU A 94 -1.19 -9.41 -3.80
CA GLU A 94 -2.10 -9.42 -2.66
C GLU A 94 -2.70 -8.04 -2.40
N LEU A 95 -1.88 -6.99 -2.46
CA LEU A 95 -2.31 -5.61 -2.32
C LEU A 95 -3.15 -5.16 -3.52
N ASN A 96 -2.83 -5.59 -4.74
CA ASN A 96 -3.64 -5.29 -5.92
C ASN A 96 -5.02 -5.94 -5.81
N LYS A 97 -5.09 -7.18 -5.28
CA LYS A 97 -6.36 -7.86 -5.01
C LYS A 97 -7.14 -7.16 -3.90
N LEU A 98 -6.49 -6.80 -2.80
CA LEU A 98 -7.11 -6.09 -1.67
C LEU A 98 -7.65 -4.71 -2.08
N LEU A 99 -6.95 -4.00 -2.97
CA LEU A 99 -7.25 -2.63 -3.39
C LEU A 99 -7.69 -2.53 -4.87
N GLY A 100 -8.23 -3.62 -5.42
CA GLY A 100 -8.63 -3.72 -6.83
C GLY A 100 -9.63 -2.64 -7.25
N GLY A 101 -10.59 -2.33 -6.38
CA GLY A 101 -11.61 -1.29 -6.61
C GLY A 101 -11.24 0.12 -6.13
N VAL A 102 -10.01 0.36 -5.68
CA VAL A 102 -9.61 1.65 -5.09
C VAL A 102 -8.84 2.49 -6.11
N THR A 103 -9.28 3.73 -6.35
CA THR A 103 -8.52 4.70 -7.15
C THR A 103 -7.54 5.49 -6.28
N ILE A 104 -6.24 5.41 -6.59
CA ILE A 104 -5.22 6.24 -5.95
C ILE A 104 -5.06 7.52 -6.79
N ALA A 105 -5.55 8.64 -6.24
CA ALA A 105 -5.43 9.94 -6.89
C ALA A 105 -3.96 10.30 -7.18
N GLN A 106 -3.69 10.83 -8.37
CA GLN A 106 -2.32 11.17 -8.83
C GLN A 106 -1.36 9.96 -8.91
N GLY A 107 -1.89 8.73 -8.89
CA GLY A 107 -1.09 7.51 -9.00
C GLY A 107 -0.63 7.18 -10.42
N GLY A 108 -1.37 7.62 -11.45
CA GLY A 108 -1.17 7.20 -12.84
C GLY A 108 -1.44 5.70 -13.08
N ALA A 109 -1.27 5.21 -14.31
CA ALA A 109 -1.39 3.78 -14.61
C ALA A 109 -0.07 3.05 -14.32
N ALA A 110 -0.10 1.85 -13.73
CA ALA A 110 1.09 1.00 -13.71
C ALA A 110 1.47 0.73 -15.16
N ALA A 111 2.74 0.91 -15.52
CA ALA A 111 3.19 0.58 -16.86
C ALA A 111 3.11 -0.94 -16.98
N GLN A 112 2.06 -1.46 -17.60
CA GLN A 112 2.10 -2.78 -18.19
C GLN A 112 3.07 -2.65 -19.37
N GLU A 113 4.35 -2.86 -19.09
CA GLU A 113 5.26 -3.16 -20.17
C GLU A 113 4.77 -4.51 -20.71
N ASP A 114 4.13 -4.50 -21.88
CA ASP A 114 4.02 -5.67 -22.73
C ASP A 114 5.46 -6.13 -22.99
N ARG A 115 5.97 -6.97 -22.08
CA ARG A 115 7.36 -7.44 -22.07
C ARG A 115 7.69 -8.13 -23.40
N GLU A 116 6.67 -8.72 -24.03
CA GLU A 116 6.70 -9.29 -25.37
C GLU A 116 7.06 -8.25 -26.45
N ALA A 117 6.42 -7.07 -26.45
CA ALA A 117 6.67 -6.04 -27.47
C ALA A 117 8.06 -5.40 -27.35
N ARG A 118 8.65 -5.39 -26.15
CA ARG A 118 10.04 -4.95 -25.95
C ARG A 118 11.04 -6.02 -26.32
N GLN A 119 10.78 -7.29 -26.02
CA GLN A 119 11.65 -8.39 -26.43
C GLN A 119 11.73 -8.46 -27.96
N GLU A 120 10.59 -8.34 -28.65
CA GLU A 120 10.55 -8.36 -30.11
C GLU A 120 11.30 -7.15 -30.73
N GLN A 121 11.20 -5.95 -30.13
CA GLN A 121 11.95 -4.78 -30.60
C GLN A 121 13.45 -4.79 -30.25
N VAL A 122 13.85 -5.42 -29.15
CA VAL A 122 15.26 -5.60 -28.78
C VAL A 122 15.90 -6.66 -29.67
N GLU A 123 15.17 -7.73 -29.98
CA GLU A 123 15.62 -8.81 -30.87
C GLU A 123 15.72 -8.34 -32.33
N LEU A 124 14.75 -7.54 -32.83
CA LEU A 124 14.88 -6.88 -34.15
C LEU A 124 16.07 -5.93 -34.24
N ARG A 125 16.43 -5.26 -33.13
CA ARG A 125 17.59 -4.35 -33.07
C ARG A 125 18.92 -5.07 -32.94
N ALA A 126 18.93 -6.34 -32.53
CA ALA A 126 20.12 -7.15 -32.37
C ALA A 126 20.48 -7.97 -33.62
N ALA A 127 19.66 -7.94 -34.68
CA ALA A 127 19.94 -8.61 -35.94
C ALA A 127 21.14 -7.95 -36.67
N PRO A 128 22.21 -8.69 -37.02
CA PRO A 128 23.37 -8.13 -37.68
C PRO A 128 23.17 -8.02 -39.22
N GLY A 129 23.36 -6.80 -39.75
CA GLY A 129 23.39 -6.44 -41.20
C GLY A 129 22.13 -5.68 -41.65
N GLU A 130 22.15 -4.48 -42.24
CA GLU A 130 23.03 -3.91 -43.27
C GLU A 130 23.27 -2.39 -43.10
N PRO A 131 24.31 -1.81 -43.76
CA PRO A 131 24.55 -0.37 -43.79
C PRO A 131 23.76 0.33 -44.90
N ASN A 132 23.27 1.53 -44.59
CA ASN A 132 22.77 2.57 -45.52
C ASN A 132 21.54 2.22 -46.39
N GLY A 133 20.35 2.57 -45.90
CA GLY A 133 19.14 2.70 -46.70
C GLY A 133 18.05 3.50 -45.98
N SER A 134 17.52 4.53 -46.63
CA SER A 134 16.49 5.49 -46.19
C SER A 134 15.60 5.06 -45.02
N PHE A 135 15.60 5.85 -43.94
CA PHE A 135 14.70 5.70 -42.80
C PHE A 135 13.25 5.94 -43.25
N LYS A 136 12.52 4.89 -43.64
CA LYS A 136 11.07 4.96 -43.84
C LYS A 136 10.42 5.00 -42.46
N SER A 137 9.75 6.11 -42.15
CA SER A 137 8.96 6.25 -40.94
C SER A 137 7.84 5.21 -40.93
N HIS A 138 7.93 4.20 -40.06
CA HIS A 138 6.79 3.35 -39.74
C HIS A 138 5.83 4.10 -38.81
N PRO A 139 4.51 4.11 -39.08
CA PRO A 139 3.55 4.79 -38.22
C PRO A 139 3.41 4.05 -36.88
N SER A 140 3.24 4.82 -35.81
CA SER A 140 3.04 4.32 -34.46
C SER A 140 1.90 3.28 -34.35
N PRO A 141 1.98 2.34 -33.38
CA PRO A 141 1.06 1.21 -33.26
C PRO A 141 -0.41 1.58 -33.05
N SER A 142 -0.70 2.83 -32.69
CA SER A 142 -2.05 3.33 -32.42
C SER A 142 -3.00 3.37 -33.62
N LYS A 143 -2.55 3.00 -34.83
CA LYS A 143 -3.40 2.95 -36.04
C LYS A 143 -3.73 1.55 -36.56
N ARG A 144 -3.29 0.45 -35.92
CA ARG A 144 -3.63 -0.92 -36.37
C ARG A 144 -4.96 -1.48 -35.86
N ARG A 145 -5.75 -0.70 -35.11
CA ARG A 145 -7.04 -1.14 -34.58
C ARG A 145 -8.23 -0.43 -35.23
N ILE A 146 -8.13 -0.02 -36.49
CA ILE A 146 -9.29 0.35 -37.29
C ILE A 146 -8.94 -0.06 -38.72
N LEU A 147 -9.77 -0.90 -39.35
CA LEU A 147 -9.56 -1.60 -40.63
C LEU A 147 -8.95 -3.00 -40.50
N GLN A 148 -9.81 -3.99 -40.26
CA GLN A 148 -10.17 -4.99 -41.28
C GLN A 148 -11.65 -5.40 -41.06
N PRO A 149 -12.35 -5.86 -42.12
CA PRO A 149 -13.81 -5.91 -42.23
C PRO A 149 -14.50 -6.99 -41.40
#